data_AF-A0A3S4HVL2-F1
#
_entry.id   AF-A0A3S4HVL2-F1
#
_cell.length_a   1.000
_cell.length_b   1.000
_cell.length_c   1.000
_cell.angle_alpha   90.00
_cell.angle_beta   90.00
_cell.angle_gamma   90.00
#
_symmetry.space_group_name_H-M   'P 1'
#
loop_
_entity.id
_entity.type
_entity.pdbx_description
1 polymer ?
#
loop_
_entity_poly.entity_id
_entity_poly.type
_entity_poly.pdbx_seq_one_letter_code
_entity_poly.pdbx_strand_id
1 'polypeptide(L)'
;MLEPLRSRADLIVDTSEMSVHELAEMLRTRLLGKRERELTMVFESFGFKHGIPIDADYVFDVRFLPNPHWDPKLRPMTGLDKPVAAFS
;
A
#
# COMPACT_ATOMS: atom_id res chain seq x y z
N MET A 1 -40.07 22.35 -9.33
CA MET A 1 -40.83 21.24 -8.70
C MET A 1 -40.00 20.33 -7.79
N LEU A 2 -38.68 20.54 -7.64
CA LEU A 2 -37.84 19.80 -6.67
C LEU A 2 -37.41 20.65 -5.45
N GLU A 3 -37.67 21.97 -5.48
CA GLU A 3 -37.40 22.90 -4.35
C GLU A 3 -37.81 22.36 -2.98
N PRO A 4 -39.04 21.84 -2.78
CA PRO A 4 -39.48 21.41 -1.45
C PRO A 4 -38.75 20.17 -0.91
N LEU A 5 -38.26 19.31 -1.81
CA LEU A 5 -37.46 18.15 -1.44
C LEU A 5 -36.02 18.57 -1.16
N ARG A 6 -35.47 19.45 -1.99
CA ARG A 6 -34.11 19.97 -1.81
C ARG A 6 -33.98 20.79 -0.53
N SER A 7 -34.98 21.60 -0.17
CA SER A 7 -34.96 22.41 1.06
C SER A 7 -35.10 21.59 2.34
N ARG A 8 -35.57 20.35 2.23
CA ARG A 8 -35.75 19.39 3.33
C ARG A 8 -34.70 18.28 3.35
N ALA A 9 -33.72 18.33 2.46
CA ALA A 9 -32.67 17.31 2.41
C ALA A 9 -31.72 17.51 3.60
N ASP A 10 -31.46 16.44 4.34
CA ASP A 10 -30.45 16.43 5.41
C ASP A 10 -29.03 16.64 4.87
N LEU A 11 -28.82 16.34 3.58
CA LEU A 11 -27.55 16.47 2.89
C LEU A 11 -27.77 16.76 1.41
N ILE A 12 -27.05 17.75 0.90
CA ILE A 12 -26.90 18.00 -0.53
C ILE A 12 -25.47 17.60 -0.91
N VAL A 13 -25.34 16.74 -1.92
CA VAL A 13 -24.06 16.36 -2.51
C VAL A 13 -24.00 16.97 -3.92
N ASP A 14 -22.96 17.76 -4.17
CA ASP A 14 -22.61 18.17 -5.53
C ASP A 14 -21.71 17.10 -6.15
N THR A 15 -22.18 16.49 -7.24
CA THR A 15 -21.48 15.42 -7.96
C THR A 15 -20.80 15.91 -9.24
N SER A 16 -20.74 17.23 -9.49
CA SER A 16 -20.32 17.79 -10.79
C SER A 16 -18.89 17.41 -11.19
N GLU A 17 -17.99 17.31 -10.21
CA GLU A 17 -16.57 16.98 -10.42
C GLU A 17 -16.24 15.53 -10.01
N MET A 18 -17.24 14.70 -9.73
CA MET A 18 -17.02 13.34 -9.22
C MET A 18 -17.10 12.30 -10.32
N SER A 19 -16.11 11.42 -10.37
CA SER A 19 -16.21 10.17 -11.12
C SER A 19 -17.21 9.21 -10.46
N VAL A 20 -17.68 8.22 -11.24
CA VAL A 20 -18.59 7.17 -10.75
C VAL A 20 -18.01 6.43 -9.54
N HIS A 21 -16.68 6.25 -9.51
CA HIS A 21 -15.98 5.53 -8.45
C HIS A 21 -15.94 6.36 -7.16
N GLU A 22 -15.64 7.66 -7.27
CA GLU A 22 -15.59 8.57 -6.13
C GLU A 22 -16.96 8.77 -5.48
N LEU A 23 -18.02 8.89 -6.29
CA LEU A 23 -19.39 8.98 -5.77
C LEU A 23 -19.79 7.70 -5.02
N ALA A 24 -19.46 6.52 -5.56
CA ALA A 24 -19.75 5.24 -4.93
C ALA A 24 -19.00 5.06 -3.59
N GLU A 25 -17.72 5.42 -3.54
CA GLU A 25 -16.92 5.33 -2.31
C GLU A 25 -17.34 6.35 -1.25
N MET A 26 -17.71 7.56 -1.65
CA MET A 26 -18.25 8.57 -0.72
C MET A 26 -19.57 8.11 -0.11
N LEU A 27 -20.49 7.55 -0.90
CA LEU A 27 -21.73 6.95 -0.41
C LEU A 27 -21.46 5.76 0.51
N ARG A 28 -20.56 4.85 0.13
CA ARG A 28 -20.16 3.71 0.97
C ARG A 28 -19.60 4.14 2.32
N THR A 29 -18.65 5.06 2.32
CA THR A 29 -17.99 5.58 3.53
C THR A 29 -19.01 6.19 4.49
N ARG A 30 -20.01 6.90 3.95
CA ARG A 30 -20.99 7.63 4.75
C ARG A 30 -22.15 6.76 5.25
N LEU A 31 -22.58 5.78 4.46
CA LEU A 31 -23.71 4.89 4.78
C LEU A 31 -23.29 3.71 5.67
N LEU A 32 -22.11 3.13 5.42
CA LEU A 32 -21.61 1.97 6.17
C LEU A 32 -20.72 2.38 7.35
N GLY A 33 -20.45 3.68 7.49
CA GLY A 33 -19.37 4.20 8.33
C GLY A 33 -18.00 3.84 7.74
N LYS A 34 -16.95 4.53 8.17
CA LYS A 34 -15.60 4.01 8.00
C LYS A 34 -15.53 2.68 8.75
N ARG A 35 -15.63 1.56 8.03
CA ARG A 35 -14.78 0.44 8.40
C ARG A 35 -13.39 0.95 8.04
N GLU A 36 -12.68 1.51 9.02
CA GLU A 36 -11.25 1.72 8.86
C GLU A 36 -10.66 0.32 8.65
N ARG A 37 -10.62 -0.11 7.39
CA ARG A 37 -9.63 -1.09 6.97
C ARG A 37 -8.33 -0.33 7.12
N GLU A 38 -7.71 -0.48 8.27
CA GLU A 38 -6.36 -0.01 8.48
C GLU A 38 -5.51 -0.56 7.32
N LEU A 39 -4.84 0.33 6.61
CA LEU A 39 -3.91 -0.06 5.57
C LEU A 39 -2.81 -0.89 6.22
N THR A 40 -2.76 -2.18 5.89
CA THR A 40 -1.66 -3.05 6.32
C THR A 40 -0.61 -3.05 5.22
N MET A 41 0.57 -2.50 5.51
CA MET A 41 1.72 -2.56 4.61
C MET A 41 2.53 -3.81 4.93
N VAL A 42 2.81 -4.63 3.92
CA VAL A 42 3.67 -5.81 4.03
C VAL A 42 5.00 -5.51 3.34
N PHE A 43 6.09 -5.73 4.05
CA PHE A 43 7.44 -5.70 3.50
C PHE A 43 8.02 -7.09 3.51
N GLU A 44 8.41 -7.58 2.34
CA GLU A 44 8.99 -8.90 2.18
C GLU A 44 10.28 -8.83 1.34
N SER A 45 11.22 -9.71 1.68
CA SER A 45 12.47 -9.89 0.93
C SER A 45 12.42 -11.20 0.16
N PHE A 46 12.82 -11.18 -1.11
CA PHE A 46 12.89 -12.37 -1.95
C PHE A 46 14.21 -12.42 -2.73
N GLY A 47 14.51 -13.59 -3.31
CA GLY A 47 15.64 -13.75 -4.23
C GLY A 47 15.15 -14.03 -5.64
N PHE A 48 15.58 -13.24 -6.64
CA PHE A 48 15.16 -13.38 -8.04
C PHE A 48 15.28 -14.79 -8.62
N LYS A 49 16.24 -15.60 -8.15
CA LYS A 49 16.39 -17.01 -8.56
C LYS A 49 15.20 -17.90 -8.18
N HIS A 50 14.33 -17.44 -7.29
CA HIS A 50 13.12 -18.12 -6.81
C HIS A 50 11.83 -17.52 -7.39
N GLY A 51 11.93 -16.51 -8.27
CA GLY A 51 10.78 -15.78 -8.78
C GLY A 51 10.35 -14.61 -7.89
N ILE A 52 9.46 -13.79 -8.42
CA ILE A 52 8.83 -12.66 -7.70
C ILE A 52 7.60 -13.20 -6.94
N PRO A 53 7.32 -12.75 -5.71
CA PRO A 53 6.09 -13.08 -5.00
C PRO A 53 4.85 -12.75 -5.83
N ILE A 54 3.86 -13.65 -5.83
CA ILE A 54 2.68 -13.53 -6.68
C ILE A 54 1.69 -12.45 -6.23
N ASP A 55 1.80 -12.03 -4.98
CA ASP A 55 0.97 -11.08 -4.26
C ASP A 55 1.64 -9.70 -4.10
N ALA A 56 2.82 -9.49 -4.69
CA ALA A 56 3.52 -8.21 -4.62
C ALA A 56 2.91 -7.17 -5.59
N ASP A 57 2.39 -6.07 -5.02
CA ASP A 57 1.95 -4.90 -5.79
C ASP A 57 3.13 -4.03 -6.29
N TYR A 58 4.21 -3.96 -5.51
CA TYR A 58 5.41 -3.16 -5.80
C TYR A 58 6.68 -4.02 -5.67
N VAL A 59 7.60 -3.89 -6.63
CA VAL A 59 8.88 -4.61 -6.63
C VAL A 59 10.04 -3.64 -6.78
N PHE A 60 10.99 -3.71 -5.86
CA PHE A 60 12.22 -2.92 -5.88
C PHE A 60 13.43 -3.85 -6.08
N ASP A 61 14.17 -3.68 -7.17
CA ASP A 61 15.41 -4.44 -7.41
C ASP A 61 16.58 -3.74 -6.70
N VAL A 62 17.29 -4.44 -5.82
CA VAL A 62 18.42 -3.93 -5.04
C VAL A 62 19.77 -4.54 -5.43
N ARG A 63 19.84 -5.33 -6.52
CA ARG A 63 21.07 -6.05 -6.93
C ARG A 63 22.23 -5.13 -7.31
N PHE A 64 21.98 -3.85 -7.54
CA PHE A 64 23.01 -2.85 -7.83
C PHE A 64 23.70 -2.29 -6.58
N LEU A 65 23.21 -2.59 -5.37
CA LEU A 65 23.80 -2.14 -4.12
C LEU A 65 25.09 -2.92 -3.77
N PRO A 66 25.94 -2.39 -2.88
CA PRO A 66 27.10 -3.10 -2.35
C PRO A 66 26.72 -4.48 -1.79
N ASN A 67 27.44 -5.53 -2.18
CA ASN A 67 27.09 -6.90 -1.83
C ASN A 67 27.88 -7.40 -0.61
N PRO A 68 27.22 -7.72 0.53
CA PRO A 68 27.89 -8.24 1.72
C PRO A 68 28.66 -9.55 1.49
N HIS A 69 28.29 -10.33 0.45
CA HIS A 69 28.98 -11.58 0.11
C HIS A 69 30.44 -11.40 -0.33
N TRP A 70 30.91 -10.17 -0.57
CA TRP A 70 32.33 -9.90 -0.82
C TRP A 70 33.20 -10.03 0.43
N ASP A 71 32.64 -9.86 1.64
CA ASP A 71 33.30 -10.25 2.88
C ASP A 71 32.99 -11.72 3.20
N PRO A 72 33.98 -12.64 3.16
CA PRO A 72 33.76 -14.06 3.44
C PRO A 72 33.13 -14.31 4.82
N LYS A 73 33.37 -13.43 5.80
CA LYS A 73 32.81 -13.55 7.16
C LYS A 73 31.31 -13.30 7.20
N LEU A 74 30.78 -12.51 6.26
CA LEU A 74 29.36 -12.15 6.19
C LEU A 74 28.53 -13.14 5.35
N ARG A 75 29.17 -13.94 4.48
CA ARG A 75 28.48 -14.91 3.60
C ARG A 75 27.52 -15.88 4.30
N PRO A 76 27.81 -16.45 5.49
CA PRO A 76 26.88 -17.35 6.17
C PRO A 76 25.80 -16.61 6.96
N MET A 77 25.85 -15.27 7.01
CA MET A 77 24.97 -14.43 7.81
C MET A 77 23.81 -13.91 6.96
N THR A 78 22.81 -13.36 7.63
CA THR A 78 21.62 -12.75 7.02
C THR A 78 21.60 -11.24 7.27
N GLY A 79 20.76 -10.50 6.53
CA GLY A 79 20.57 -9.06 6.75
C GLY A 79 20.04 -8.68 8.14
N LEU A 80 19.53 -9.65 8.90
CA LEU A 80 19.08 -9.43 10.28
C LEU A 80 20.23 -9.45 11.30
N ASP A 81 21.39 -9.98 10.92
CA ASP A 81 22.54 -10.07 11.80
C ASP A 81 23.27 -8.72 11.87
N LYS A 82 23.61 -8.28 13.09
CA LYS A 82 24.25 -6.97 13.34
C LYS A 82 25.46 -6.67 12.43
N PRO A 83 26.38 -7.61 12.14
CA PRO A 83 27.51 -7.34 11.26
C PRO A 83 27.10 -7.02 9.81
N VAL A 84 26.03 -7.66 9.30
CA VAL A 84 25.53 -7.39 7.94
C VAL A 84 24.75 -6.08 7.91
N ALA A 85 23.96 -5.79 8.94
CA ALA A 85 23.28 -4.51 9.08
C ALA A 85 24.25 -3.32 9.17
N ALA A 86 25.40 -3.49 9.84
CA ALA A 86 26.43 -2.46 9.96
C ALA A 86 27.30 -2.29 8.69
N PHE A 87 27.21 -3.22 7.73
CA PHE A 87 27.87 -3.10 6.42
C PHE A 87 27.05 -2.27 5.42
N SER A 88 25.73 -2.21 5.62
CA SER A 88 24.75 -1.64 4.67
C SER A 88 24.77 -0.12 4.63
#